data_AF-A0A8I1XUH8-F1
#
_entry.id   AF-A0A8I1XUH8-F1
#
_cell.length_a   1.000
_cell.length_b   1.000
_cell.length_c   1.000
_cell.angle_alpha   90.00
_cell.angle_beta   90.00
_cell.angle_gamma   90.00
#
_symmetry.space_group_name_H-M   'P 1'
#
loop_
_entity.id
_entity.type
_entity.pdbx_description
1 polymer ?
#
loop_
_entity_poly.entity_id
_entity_poly.type
_entity_poly.pdbx_seq_one_letter_code
_entity_poly.pdbx_strand_id
1 'polypeptide(L)'
;MKVKKTLLLLSIPLLLAFAIIVFIALPWLLIFIGIQLEPNPSHPEITYGKFPFRLEYEINGQRKVIQDTLICEYDGIDSNEGRGKYRKWKERLAGGDRLLPLLEVNSRIEISYYPGIAEYYMGDLDGTDEYQQTVADSIFIEQEGIIIKKDGRVFENDGRTINTQFSNSNELLDKYHIKLISWDSTPPIKDNFPETK
;
A
#
# COMPACT_ATOMS: atom_id res chain seq x y z
N MET A 1 22.85 42.53 -41.17
CA MET A 1 21.86 41.49 -41.56
C MET A 1 22.18 40.06 -41.07
N LYS A 2 23.30 39.80 -40.36
CA LYS A 2 23.63 38.46 -39.84
C LYS A 2 23.00 38.13 -38.48
N VAL A 3 23.00 39.08 -37.53
CA VAL A 3 22.47 38.91 -36.16
C VAL A 3 20.99 38.51 -36.12
N LYS A 4 20.15 39.09 -36.99
CA LYS A 4 18.72 38.72 -37.08
C LYS A 4 18.51 37.27 -37.52
N LYS A 5 19.39 36.71 -38.38
CA LYS A 5 19.30 35.32 -38.83
C LYS A 5 19.76 34.34 -37.76
N THR A 6 20.83 34.65 -37.02
CA THR A 6 21.29 33.84 -35.87
C THR A 6 20.30 33.85 -34.72
N LEU A 7 19.65 34.99 -34.43
CA LEU A 7 18.59 35.09 -33.43
C LEU A 7 17.36 34.25 -33.81
N LEU A 8 16.96 34.29 -35.09
CA LEU A 8 15.86 33.46 -35.63
C LEU A 8 16.19 31.95 -35.62
N LEU A 9 17.45 31.60 -35.93
CA LEU A 9 17.93 30.21 -35.91
C LEU A 9 17.99 29.62 -34.49
N LEU A 10 18.14 30.45 -33.45
CA LEU A 10 18.13 30.04 -32.04
C LEU A 10 16.73 30.10 -31.41
N SER A 11 15.86 31.00 -31.87
CA SER A 11 14.49 31.13 -31.34
C SER A 11 13.58 29.98 -31.77
N ILE A 12 13.75 29.46 -32.98
CA ILE A 12 12.96 28.32 -33.50
C ILE A 12 13.16 27.04 -32.66
N PRO A 13 14.39 26.56 -32.40
CA PRO A 13 14.57 25.36 -31.56
C PRO A 13 14.14 25.59 -30.12
N LEU A 14 14.25 26.81 -29.59
CA LEU A 14 13.75 27.14 -28.24
C LEU A 14 12.22 27.09 -28.16
N LEU A 15 11.52 27.63 -29.17
CA LEU A 15 10.06 27.51 -29.29
C LEU A 15 9.62 26.05 -29.47
N LEU A 16 10.36 25.28 -30.25
CA LEU A 16 10.08 23.86 -30.44
C LEU A 16 10.28 23.06 -29.14
N ALA A 17 11.37 23.32 -28.41
CA ALA A 17 11.61 22.71 -27.11
C ALA A 17 10.53 23.08 -26.09
N PHE A 18 10.10 24.35 -26.07
CA PHE A 18 8.99 24.78 -25.23
C PHE A 18 7.67 24.09 -25.61
N ALA A 19 7.36 24.00 -26.91
CA ALA A 19 6.17 23.31 -27.38
C ALA A 19 6.18 21.82 -27.00
N ILE A 20 7.33 21.15 -27.07
CA ILE A 20 7.50 19.76 -26.63
C ILE A 20 7.25 19.65 -25.11
N ILE A 21 7.81 20.55 -24.30
CA ILE A 21 7.59 20.56 -22.85
C ILE A 21 6.11 20.75 -22.53
N VAL A 22 5.44 21.71 -23.16
CA VAL A 22 4.00 21.93 -22.96
C VAL A 22 3.20 20.72 -23.40
N PHE A 23 3.50 20.13 -24.55
CA PHE A 23 2.81 18.94 -25.04
C PHE A 23 2.95 17.75 -24.06
N ILE A 24 4.10 17.60 -23.42
CA ILE A 24 4.34 16.55 -22.43
C ILE A 24 3.71 16.89 -21.07
N ALA A 25 3.82 18.13 -20.60
CA ALA A 25 3.40 18.54 -19.24
C ALA A 25 1.90 18.84 -19.13
N LEU A 26 1.28 19.36 -20.20
CA LEU A 26 -0.11 19.80 -20.18
C LEU A 26 -1.10 18.66 -19.82
N PRO A 27 -0.97 17.43 -20.36
CA PRO A 27 -1.84 16.33 -19.94
C PRO A 27 -1.82 16.08 -18.42
N TRP A 28 -0.64 16.05 -17.81
CA TRP A 28 -0.49 15.84 -16.36
C TRP A 28 -1.06 17.00 -15.55
N LEU A 29 -0.86 18.24 -16.00
CA LEU A 29 -1.44 19.41 -15.35
C LEU A 29 -2.97 19.39 -15.40
N LEU A 30 -3.55 18.98 -16.53
CA LEU A 30 -5.01 18.87 -16.67
C LEU A 30 -5.58 17.77 -15.77
N ILE A 31 -4.91 16.62 -15.67
CA ILE A 31 -5.30 15.54 -14.73
C ILE A 31 -5.24 16.06 -13.29
N PHE A 32 -4.14 16.71 -12.89
CA PHE A 32 -4.00 17.29 -11.55
C PHE A 32 -5.13 18.28 -11.23
N ILE A 33 -5.43 19.20 -12.14
CA ILE A 33 -6.54 20.16 -11.98
C ILE A 33 -7.88 19.41 -11.86
N GLY A 34 -8.12 18.40 -12.70
CA GLY A 34 -9.32 17.59 -12.66
C GLY A 34 -9.56 16.95 -11.29
N ILE A 35 -8.53 16.29 -10.74
CA ILE A 35 -8.57 15.67 -9.41
C ILE A 35 -8.87 16.71 -8.32
N GLN A 36 -8.24 17.89 -8.36
CA GLN A 36 -8.48 18.92 -7.34
C GLN A 36 -9.92 19.44 -7.36
N LEU A 37 -10.53 19.54 -8.54
CA LEU A 37 -11.90 20.01 -8.74
C LEU A 37 -12.97 18.96 -8.42
N GLU A 38 -12.60 17.68 -8.35
CA GLU A 38 -13.52 16.62 -7.98
C GLU A 38 -14.07 16.84 -6.55
N PRO A 39 -15.36 16.59 -6.29
CA PRO A 39 -15.87 16.64 -4.94
C PRO A 39 -15.14 15.64 -4.04
N ASN A 40 -14.98 16.00 -2.78
CA ASN A 40 -14.44 15.08 -1.80
C ASN A 40 -15.45 13.93 -1.57
N PRO A 41 -15.00 12.69 -1.39
CA PRO A 41 -15.88 11.60 -0.96
C PRO A 41 -16.54 11.95 0.37
N SER A 42 -17.72 11.38 0.60
CA SER A 42 -18.43 11.61 1.86
C SER A 42 -17.62 11.13 3.05
N HIS A 43 -17.81 11.77 4.20
CA HIS A 43 -17.16 11.33 5.44
C HIS A 43 -17.73 9.98 5.87
N PRO A 44 -16.90 9.01 6.30
CA PRO A 44 -17.41 7.71 6.76
C PRO A 44 -18.20 7.87 8.07
N GLU A 45 -19.21 7.03 8.28
CA GLU A 45 -19.94 7.01 9.55
C GLU A 45 -19.09 6.36 10.64
N ILE A 46 -18.32 5.33 10.29
CA ILE A 46 -17.46 4.61 11.22
C ILE A 46 -15.99 4.96 10.93
N THR A 47 -15.38 5.80 11.75
CA THR A 47 -13.98 6.24 11.57
C THR A 47 -12.94 5.34 12.24
N TYR A 48 -13.38 4.33 13.00
CA TYR A 48 -12.50 3.51 13.84
C TYR A 48 -13.05 2.09 13.99
N GLY A 49 -12.22 1.09 13.72
CA GLY A 49 -12.57 -0.33 13.83
C GLY A 49 -11.47 -1.15 14.50
N LYS A 50 -11.87 -2.18 15.25
CA LYS A 50 -10.96 -3.19 15.83
C LYS A 50 -11.39 -4.56 15.35
N PHE A 51 -10.47 -5.29 14.74
CA PHE A 51 -10.70 -6.60 14.15
C PHE A 51 -9.74 -7.60 14.79
N PRO A 52 -10.13 -8.22 15.91
CA PRO A 52 -9.39 -9.33 16.48
C PRO A 52 -9.24 -10.46 15.46
N PHE A 53 -8.07 -11.09 15.47
CA PHE A 53 -7.77 -12.23 14.64
C PHE A 53 -6.91 -13.26 15.35
N ARG A 54 -6.88 -14.45 14.78
CA ARG A 54 -6.07 -15.58 15.21
C ARG A 54 -5.42 -16.23 13.99
N LEU A 55 -4.11 -16.14 13.93
CA LEU A 55 -3.29 -16.77 12.90
C LEU A 55 -2.68 -18.04 13.48
N GLU A 56 -2.91 -19.15 12.80
CA GLU A 56 -2.21 -20.40 13.06
C GLU A 56 -1.31 -20.78 11.90
N TYR A 57 -0.07 -21.14 12.22
CA TYR A 57 0.89 -21.60 11.24
C TYR A 57 1.84 -22.64 11.84
N GLU A 58 2.47 -23.41 10.98
CA GLU A 58 3.53 -24.34 11.34
C GLU A 58 4.84 -23.83 10.75
N ILE A 59 5.91 -23.96 11.51
CA ILE A 59 7.27 -23.68 11.05
C ILE A 59 8.20 -24.79 11.51
N ASN A 60 8.92 -25.42 10.57
CA ASN A 60 9.78 -26.57 10.87
C ASN A 60 9.07 -27.67 11.68
N GLY A 61 7.79 -27.95 11.38
CA GLY A 61 6.99 -28.96 12.10
C GLY A 61 6.44 -28.50 13.47
N GLN A 62 6.70 -27.26 13.89
CA GLN A 62 6.19 -26.71 15.15
C GLN A 62 5.01 -25.76 14.90
N ARG A 63 3.85 -26.09 15.47
CA ARG A 63 2.66 -25.23 15.41
C ARG A 63 2.82 -24.02 16.32
N LYS A 64 2.57 -22.84 15.75
CA LYS A 64 2.55 -21.54 16.41
C LYS A 64 1.18 -20.90 16.24
N VAL A 65 0.77 -20.13 17.24
CA VAL A 65 -0.49 -19.40 17.25
C VAL A 65 -0.19 -17.97 17.66
N ILE A 66 -0.66 -17.02 16.86
CA ILE A 66 -0.59 -15.60 17.19
C ILE A 66 -2.02 -15.06 17.23
N GLN A 67 -2.29 -14.26 18.25
CA GLN A 67 -3.54 -13.52 18.42
C GLN A 67 -3.21 -12.06 18.57
N ASP A 68 -3.81 -11.23 17.74
CA ASP A 68 -3.66 -9.78 17.79
C ASP A 68 -4.96 -9.13 17.28
N THR A 69 -4.98 -7.81 17.19
CA THR A 69 -6.09 -7.01 16.72
C THR A 69 -5.60 -6.05 15.66
N LEU A 70 -6.19 -6.12 14.47
CA LEU A 70 -6.02 -5.08 13.46
C LEU A 70 -6.87 -3.88 13.84
N ILE A 71 -6.26 -2.71 13.88
CA ILE A 71 -6.90 -1.43 14.18
C ILE A 71 -6.91 -0.63 12.88
N CYS A 72 -8.10 -0.22 12.47
CA CYS A 72 -8.31 0.60 11.28
C CYS A 72 -8.85 1.97 11.71
N GLU A 73 -8.24 3.04 11.21
CA GLU A 73 -8.56 4.42 11.58
C GLU A 73 -8.64 5.29 10.32
N TYR A 74 -9.67 6.13 10.24
CA TYR A 74 -9.81 7.11 9.16
C TYR A 74 -8.71 8.16 9.25
N ASP A 75 -8.03 8.43 8.13
CA ASP A 75 -6.88 9.35 8.04
C ASP A 75 -7.11 10.52 7.08
N GLY A 76 -8.36 10.77 6.71
CA GLY A 76 -8.74 11.88 5.84
C GLY A 76 -8.95 11.47 4.38
N ILE A 77 -8.52 12.31 3.46
CA ILE A 77 -8.77 12.16 2.02
C ILE A 77 -7.43 12.22 1.31
N ASP A 78 -7.21 11.28 0.41
CA ASP A 78 -6.07 11.24 -0.48
C ASP A 78 -6.53 11.24 -1.94
N SER A 79 -5.60 11.33 -2.87
CA SER A 79 -5.95 11.34 -4.29
C SER A 79 -4.85 10.81 -5.19
N ASN A 80 -5.20 10.08 -6.24
CA ASN A 80 -4.26 9.61 -7.26
C ASN A 80 -4.88 9.67 -8.67
N GLU A 81 -4.04 9.51 -9.70
CA GLU A 81 -4.42 9.66 -11.11
C GLU A 81 -5.37 8.57 -11.61
N GLY A 82 -5.44 7.41 -10.94
CA GLY A 82 -6.26 6.28 -11.36
C GLY A 82 -7.68 6.29 -10.77
N ARG A 83 -7.82 6.72 -9.51
CA ARG A 83 -9.06 6.67 -8.73
C ARG A 83 -9.68 8.05 -8.50
N GLY A 84 -8.93 9.14 -8.68
CA GLY A 84 -9.36 10.47 -8.23
C GLY A 84 -9.22 10.61 -6.72
N LYS A 85 -10.14 11.33 -6.07
CA LYS A 85 -10.16 11.48 -4.61
C LYS A 85 -10.79 10.27 -3.92
N TYR A 86 -10.17 9.81 -2.84
CA TYR A 86 -10.64 8.68 -2.05
C TYR A 86 -10.42 8.87 -0.56
N ARG A 87 -11.19 8.15 0.25
CA ARG A 87 -11.01 8.13 1.70
C ARG A 87 -9.74 7.37 2.04
N LYS A 88 -8.90 8.00 2.86
CA LYS A 88 -7.64 7.45 3.32
C LYS A 88 -7.86 6.73 4.63
N TRP A 89 -7.35 5.51 4.72
CA TRP A 89 -7.35 4.73 5.94
C TRP A 89 -5.93 4.42 6.40
N LYS A 90 -5.79 4.27 7.72
CA LYS A 90 -4.60 3.76 8.37
C LYS A 90 -4.93 2.46 9.08
N GLU A 91 -4.11 1.46 8.83
CA GLU A 91 -4.09 0.19 9.53
C GLU A 91 -2.83 0.07 10.40
N ARG A 92 -2.99 -0.61 11.54
CA ARG A 92 -1.90 -1.03 12.43
C ARG A 92 -2.36 -2.19 13.31
N LEU A 93 -1.45 -3.01 13.77
CA LEU A 93 -1.68 -3.98 14.83
C LEU A 93 -1.74 -3.27 16.19
N ALA A 94 -2.39 -3.89 17.17
CA ALA A 94 -2.37 -3.37 18.54
C ALA A 94 -0.95 -3.31 19.11
N GLY A 95 -0.05 -4.18 18.64
CA GLY A 95 1.38 -4.15 18.93
C GLY A 95 2.16 -2.96 18.35
N GLY A 96 1.56 -2.19 17.43
CA GLY A 96 2.14 -0.95 16.87
C GLY A 96 2.62 -1.07 15.43
N ASP A 97 2.98 -2.26 14.97
CA ASP A 97 3.45 -2.51 13.60
C ASP A 97 2.30 -2.82 12.63
N ARG A 98 2.53 -2.72 11.32
CA ARG A 98 1.55 -3.11 10.29
C ARG A 98 1.63 -4.57 9.88
N LEU A 99 2.78 -5.18 10.12
CA LEU A 99 3.12 -6.53 9.72
C LEU A 99 3.42 -7.35 10.96
N LEU A 100 3.03 -8.61 10.92
CA LEU A 100 3.25 -9.54 12.00
C LEU A 100 4.47 -10.43 11.68
N PRO A 101 5.62 -10.28 12.36
CA PRO A 101 6.79 -11.10 12.08
C PRO A 101 6.55 -12.57 12.43
N LEU A 102 6.86 -13.47 11.49
CA LEU A 102 6.70 -14.92 11.64
C LEU A 102 8.04 -15.64 11.79
N LEU A 103 9.04 -15.25 10.98
CA LEU A 103 10.38 -15.82 11.00
C LEU A 103 11.42 -14.80 10.54
N GLU A 104 12.46 -14.60 11.33
CA GLU A 104 13.70 -13.99 10.86
C GLU A 104 14.56 -15.09 10.20
N VAL A 105 14.80 -14.99 8.89
CA VAL A 105 15.62 -15.96 8.15
C VAL A 105 17.10 -15.62 8.36
N ASN A 106 17.43 -14.33 8.33
CA ASN A 106 18.74 -13.79 8.64
C ASN A 106 18.63 -12.27 8.89
N SER A 107 19.76 -11.60 9.15
CA SER A 107 19.84 -10.15 9.41
C SER A 107 19.32 -9.23 8.30
N ARG A 108 18.95 -9.77 7.15
CA ARG A 108 18.41 -9.03 6.01
C ARG A 108 16.96 -9.40 5.76
N ILE A 109 16.64 -10.69 5.84
CA ILE A 109 15.35 -11.26 5.42
C ILE A 109 14.50 -11.61 6.64
N GLU A 110 13.34 -10.97 6.73
CA GLU A 110 12.26 -11.32 7.65
C GLU A 110 11.02 -11.75 6.86
N ILE A 111 10.32 -12.75 7.37
CA ILE A 111 9.06 -13.25 6.84
C ILE A 111 7.96 -12.78 7.78
N SER A 112 7.07 -11.93 7.26
CA SER A 112 5.99 -11.32 8.04
C SER A 112 4.63 -11.53 7.37
N TYR A 113 3.57 -11.53 8.16
CA TYR A 113 2.19 -11.68 7.71
C TYR A 113 1.49 -10.32 7.68
N TYR A 114 0.78 -10.05 6.58
CA TYR A 114 -0.07 -8.87 6.46
C TYR A 114 -1.56 -9.23 6.72
N PRO A 115 -2.19 -8.67 7.76
CA PRO A 115 -3.60 -8.95 8.10
C PRO A 115 -4.64 -8.44 7.11
N GLY A 116 -4.24 -7.59 6.16
CA GLY A 116 -5.09 -7.00 5.14
C GLY A 116 -5.24 -5.48 5.26
N ILE A 117 -5.79 -4.87 4.22
CA ILE A 117 -5.99 -3.43 4.07
C ILE A 117 -7.18 -2.92 4.88
N ALA A 118 -7.09 -1.71 5.43
CA ALA A 118 -8.17 -1.13 6.23
C ALA A 118 -9.46 -0.93 5.42
N GLU A 119 -9.35 -0.56 4.15
CA GLU A 119 -10.47 -0.34 3.23
C GLU A 119 -11.40 -1.57 3.17
N TYR A 120 -10.83 -2.78 3.15
CA TYR A 120 -11.61 -4.02 3.23
C TYR A 120 -12.39 -4.13 4.54
N TYR A 121 -11.68 -3.99 5.66
CA TYR A 121 -12.30 -4.15 6.98
C TYR A 121 -13.33 -3.06 7.29
N MET A 122 -13.14 -1.87 6.75
CA MET A 122 -14.04 -0.72 6.92
C MET A 122 -15.15 -0.67 5.86
N GLY A 123 -15.23 -1.64 4.95
CA GLY A 123 -16.28 -1.70 3.94
C GLY A 123 -16.18 -0.60 2.87
N ASP A 124 -14.98 -0.06 2.63
CA ASP A 124 -14.67 1.05 1.72
C ASP A 124 -13.76 0.63 0.55
N LEU A 125 -13.83 -0.65 0.16
CA LEU A 125 -13.22 -1.12 -1.08
C LEU A 125 -13.88 -0.45 -2.28
N ASP A 126 -13.06 -0.16 -3.29
CA ASP A 126 -13.62 0.21 -4.58
C ASP A 126 -14.47 -0.93 -5.14
N GLY A 127 -15.61 -0.57 -5.73
CA GLY A 127 -16.56 -1.53 -6.28
C GLY A 127 -16.02 -2.38 -7.45
N THR A 128 -14.77 -2.17 -7.87
CA THR A 128 -14.06 -2.97 -8.88
C THR A 128 -13.22 -4.10 -8.29
N ASP A 129 -12.98 -4.09 -6.97
CA ASP A 129 -12.02 -4.98 -6.34
C ASP A 129 -12.74 -6.12 -5.60
N GLU A 130 -12.69 -7.34 -6.16
CA GLU A 130 -13.02 -8.58 -5.45
C GLU A 130 -11.88 -8.95 -4.48
N TYR A 131 -11.51 -8.04 -3.58
CA TYR A 131 -10.52 -8.34 -2.55
C TYR A 131 -11.18 -9.09 -1.39
N GLN A 132 -10.70 -10.30 -1.13
CA GLN A 132 -10.99 -11.05 0.08
C GLN A 132 -9.68 -11.39 0.74
N GLN A 133 -9.51 -11.05 2.03
CA GLN A 133 -8.35 -11.49 2.77
C GLN A 133 -8.46 -13.01 3.01
N THR A 134 -7.67 -13.80 2.27
CA THR A 134 -7.56 -15.24 2.52
C THR A 134 -6.28 -15.59 3.27
N VAL A 135 -6.20 -16.83 3.74
CA VAL A 135 -4.96 -17.40 4.30
C VAL A 135 -3.82 -17.32 3.28
N ALA A 136 -4.12 -17.40 1.98
CA ALA A 136 -3.14 -17.44 0.89
C ALA A 136 -2.64 -16.04 0.47
N ASP A 137 -3.31 -14.96 0.89
CA ASP A 137 -2.94 -13.58 0.55
C ASP A 137 -1.94 -12.96 1.52
N SER A 138 -1.31 -13.79 2.35
CA SER A 138 -0.16 -13.42 3.16
C SER A 138 0.93 -12.80 2.30
N ILE A 139 1.00 -11.48 2.32
CA ILE A 139 2.11 -10.74 1.73
C ILE A 139 3.31 -10.97 2.65
N PHE A 140 4.26 -11.78 2.19
CA PHE A 140 5.56 -11.87 2.87
C PHE A 140 6.51 -10.90 2.20
N ILE A 141 7.17 -10.09 3.01
CA ILE A 141 8.08 -9.09 2.48
C ILE A 141 9.49 -9.64 2.64
N GLU A 142 10.09 -10.14 1.56
CA GLU A 142 11.53 -10.38 1.54
C GLU A 142 12.24 -9.02 1.57
N GLN A 143 12.53 -8.53 2.77
CA GLN A 143 13.41 -7.39 2.90
C GLN A 143 14.81 -7.88 2.52
N GLU A 144 15.42 -7.30 1.48
CA GLU A 144 16.86 -7.39 1.31
C GLU A 144 17.48 -6.18 1.99
N GLY A 145 17.84 -6.34 3.26
CA GLY A 145 18.79 -5.47 3.94
C GLY A 145 18.20 -4.17 4.49
N ILE A 146 17.57 -4.26 5.66
CA ILE A 146 17.54 -3.15 6.60
C ILE A 146 18.26 -3.58 7.87
N ILE A 147 19.45 -3.00 8.11
CA ILE A 147 20.09 -3.06 9.43
C ILE A 147 19.35 -2.07 10.34
N ILE A 148 18.40 -2.55 11.14
CA ILE A 148 17.87 -1.76 12.25
C ILE A 148 18.91 -1.87 13.39
N LYS A 149 19.79 -0.86 13.51
CA LYS A 149 20.51 -0.67 14.77
C LYS A 149 19.55 -0.13 15.82
N LYS A 150 19.71 -0.65 17.04
CA LYS A 150 18.87 -0.51 18.25
C LYS A 150 18.74 0.92 18.83
N ASP A 151 18.89 1.96 18.01
CA ASP A 151 19.08 3.34 18.47
C ASP A 151 18.16 4.36 17.74
N GLY A 152 17.07 3.89 17.10
CA GLY A 152 15.93 4.75 16.74
C GLY A 152 16.16 5.79 15.63
N ARG A 153 17.10 5.56 14.70
CA ARG A 153 17.23 6.39 13.49
C ARG A 153 17.07 5.53 12.24
N VAL A 154 15.93 5.70 11.56
CA VAL A 154 15.65 5.10 10.25
C VAL A 154 16.31 5.97 9.19
N PHE A 155 17.17 5.37 8.36
CA PHE A 155 17.59 5.97 7.10
C PHE A 155 16.76 5.33 6.00
N GLU A 156 15.96 6.13 5.29
CA GLU A 156 15.50 5.77 3.95
C GLU A 156 16.73 5.68 3.04
N ASN A 157 16.89 4.55 2.35
CA ASN A 157 17.83 4.49 1.23
C ASN A 157 17.37 3.48 0.16
N ASP A 158 16.93 4.02 -0.97
CA ASP A 158 17.13 3.68 -2.40
C ASP A 158 17.37 2.22 -2.87
N GLY A 159 17.11 1.18 -2.08
CA GLY A 159 17.37 -0.22 -2.44
C GLY A 159 16.10 -1.05 -2.42
N ARG A 160 15.63 -1.47 -3.60
CA ARG A 160 14.55 -2.44 -3.87
C ARG A 160 14.10 -3.23 -2.64
N THR A 161 13.04 -2.78 -1.97
CA THR A 161 12.18 -3.70 -1.22
C THR A 161 11.58 -4.66 -2.25
N ILE A 162 12.03 -5.91 -2.26
CA ILE A 162 11.37 -6.92 -3.07
C ILE A 162 10.17 -7.37 -2.25
N ASN A 163 9.04 -6.67 -2.41
CA ASN A 163 7.75 -7.14 -1.94
C ASN A 163 7.37 -8.38 -2.78
N THR A 164 7.93 -9.54 -2.46
CA THR A 164 7.52 -10.80 -3.09
C THR A 164 6.20 -11.24 -2.46
N GLN A 165 5.08 -10.83 -3.04
CA GLN A 165 3.80 -11.41 -2.64
C GLN A 165 3.79 -12.90 -2.99
N PHE A 166 3.84 -13.77 -1.99
CA PHE A 166 3.68 -15.20 -2.21
C PHE A 166 2.19 -15.49 -2.29
N SER A 167 1.64 -15.50 -3.50
CA SER A 167 0.27 -15.93 -3.75
C SER A 167 0.08 -17.45 -3.61
N ASN A 168 1.17 -18.21 -3.38
CA ASN A 168 1.15 -19.67 -3.31
C ASN A 168 1.80 -20.17 -2.02
N SER A 169 1.00 -20.84 -1.18
CA SER A 169 1.43 -21.48 0.07
C SER A 169 2.53 -22.53 -0.08
N ASN A 170 2.71 -23.08 -1.29
CA ASN A 170 3.71 -24.14 -1.52
C ASN A 170 5.15 -23.61 -1.49
N GLU A 171 5.40 -22.39 -1.97
CA GLU A 171 6.75 -21.84 -1.97
C GLU A 171 7.27 -21.58 -0.55
N LEU A 172 6.39 -21.17 0.37
CA LEU A 172 6.72 -20.98 1.78
C LEU A 172 7.05 -22.29 2.47
N LEU A 173 6.31 -23.34 2.14
CA LEU A 173 6.55 -24.67 2.66
C LEU A 173 7.87 -25.24 2.12
N ASP A 174 8.12 -25.07 0.83
CA ASP A 174 9.28 -25.65 0.15
C ASP A 174 10.58 -24.91 0.51
N LYS A 175 10.54 -23.57 0.59
CA LYS A 175 11.74 -22.74 0.83
C LYS A 175 11.99 -22.45 2.31
N TYR A 176 10.94 -22.23 3.09
CA TYR A 176 11.05 -21.77 4.48
C TYR A 176 10.40 -22.72 5.50
N HIS A 177 9.83 -23.84 5.03
CA HIS A 177 9.11 -24.80 5.86
C HIS A 177 8.01 -24.16 6.71
N ILE A 178 7.36 -23.13 6.16
CA ILE A 178 6.21 -22.45 6.76
C ILE A 178 4.94 -22.95 6.09
N LYS A 179 4.00 -23.43 6.88
CA LYS A 179 2.67 -23.83 6.44
C LYS A 179 1.63 -23.03 7.19
N LEU A 180 0.84 -22.23 6.48
CA LEU A 180 -0.30 -21.56 7.08
C LEU A 180 -1.43 -22.58 7.29
N ILE A 181 -2.00 -22.59 8.49
CA ILE A 181 -3.01 -23.57 8.89
C ILE A 181 -4.40 -22.93 8.85
N SER A 182 -4.57 -21.81 9.55
CA SER A 182 -5.84 -21.09 9.58
C SER A 182 -5.64 -19.60 9.82
N TRP A 183 -6.59 -18.84 9.29
CA TRP A 183 -6.76 -17.41 9.51
C TRP A 183 -8.20 -17.18 9.94
N ASP A 184 -8.39 -16.93 11.24
CA ASP A 184 -9.70 -16.62 11.79
C ASP A 184 -9.73 -15.13 12.13
N SER A 185 -10.52 -14.34 11.42
CA SER A 185 -10.64 -12.90 11.67
C SER A 185 -12.09 -12.48 11.86
N THR A 186 -12.27 -11.35 12.53
CA THR A 186 -13.57 -10.68 12.60
C THR A 186 -13.96 -10.23 11.18
N PRO A 187 -15.19 -10.48 10.72
CA PRO A 187 -15.60 -10.07 9.38
C PRO A 187 -15.52 -8.54 9.23
N PRO A 188 -15.30 -8.05 7.99
CA PRO A 188 -15.35 -6.63 7.71
C PRO A 188 -16.73 -6.07 8.09
N ILE A 189 -16.75 -4.81 8.52
CA ILE A 189 -18.01 -4.10 8.71
C ILE A 189 -18.57 -3.67 7.35
N LYS A 190 -19.89 -3.51 7.30
CA LYS A 190 -20.54 -2.78 6.21
C LYS A 190 -20.73 -1.35 6.71
N ASP A 191 -19.84 -0.45 6.30
CA ASP A 191 -20.05 0.98 6.54
C ASP A 191 -21.02 1.54 5.50
N ASN A 192 -21.83 2.51 5.91
CA ASN A 192 -22.72 3.23 5.01
C ASN A 192 -22.10 4.59 4.76
N PHE A 193 -22.01 4.95 3.47
CA PHE A 193 -21.47 6.23 3.08
C PHE A 193 -22.63 7.12 2.66
N PRO A 194 -22.86 8.26 3.33
CA PRO A 194 -23.93 9.14 2.93
C PRO A 194 -23.69 9.56 1.47
N GLU A 195 -24.74 9.49 0.66
CA GLU A 195 -24.68 9.94 -0.73
C GLU A 195 -24.30 11.42 -0.76
N THR A 196 -23.29 11.75 -1.55
CA THR A 196 -22.92 13.14 -1.83
C THR A 196 -24.12 13.86 -2.45
N LYS A 197 -24.71 14.81 -1.72
CA LYS A 197 -25.66 15.80 -2.25
C LYS A 197 -24.94 16.88 -3.04
#